data_AF-A0A016U4B2-F1
#
_entry.id   AF-A0A016U4B2-F1
#
_cell.length_a   1.000
_cell.length_b   1.000
_cell.length_c   1.000
_cell.angle_alpha   90.00
_cell.angle_beta   90.00
_cell.angle_gamma   90.00
#
_symmetry.space_group_name_H-M   'P 1'
#
loop_
_entity.id
_entity.type
_entity.pdbx_description
1 polymer ?
#
loop_
_entity_poly.entity_id
_entity_poly.type
_entity_poly.pdbx_seq_one_letter_code
_entity_poly.pdbx_strand_id
1 'polypeptide(L)'
;MGGEVSEHYLSGSAGCSFVYGDLIIANWKVIPKNVENLRGIQTIEGRLIIANNSGLKEFNYFSSLKEVGILDDHEVAIIVKNNPVLKRLPMPNLVDIELKKENKRVKLINNPVLDTSIPKTTTLEQQATTAVQQVQTATKRAKTVTQKTRDVVHQTKVMEKKKTVMVFPKGDITITTEKSSLERDKELAEEEKHDAALVERVKASTNKKWIWILTLAFLVLLVLTFAGVCVVFRIKRVSSGLPPPPYSLNKRSREQLTSVCQLAVVIVK
;
A
#
# COMPACT_ATOMS: atom_id res chain seq x y z
N MET A 1 -13.09 -7.17 -2.70
CA MET A 1 -12.14 -7.72 -1.72
C MET A 1 -10.79 -7.86 -2.38
N GLY A 2 -9.72 -7.62 -1.64
CA GLY A 2 -8.34 -7.79 -2.08
C GLY A 2 -7.90 -9.25 -2.03
N GLY A 3 -6.70 -9.51 -2.52
CA GLY A 3 -6.08 -10.83 -2.59
C GLY A 3 -5.06 -10.93 -3.71
N GLU A 4 -4.63 -12.16 -3.98
CA GLU A 4 -3.79 -12.48 -5.12
C GLU A 4 -4.58 -12.42 -6.43
N VAL A 5 -4.05 -11.65 -7.39
CA VAL A 5 -4.64 -11.47 -8.70
C VAL A 5 -4.39 -12.72 -9.55
N SER A 6 -5.30 -13.67 -9.42
CA SER A 6 -5.41 -14.87 -10.25
C SER A 6 -6.43 -14.67 -11.39
N GLU A 7 -6.51 -15.62 -12.32
CA GLU A 7 -7.57 -15.62 -13.34
C GLU A 7 -8.98 -15.63 -12.72
N HIS A 8 -9.14 -16.38 -11.61
CA HIS A 8 -10.39 -16.42 -10.85
C HIS A 8 -10.72 -15.04 -10.26
N TYR A 9 -9.75 -14.39 -9.60
CA TYR A 9 -9.91 -13.03 -9.07
C TYR A 9 -10.37 -12.07 -10.17
N LEU A 10 -9.68 -12.08 -11.31
CA LEU A 10 -9.96 -11.17 -12.43
C LEU A 10 -11.34 -11.40 -13.03
N SER A 11 -11.78 -12.65 -13.14
CA SER A 11 -13.12 -12.97 -13.65
C SER A 11 -14.23 -12.48 -12.72
N GLY A 12 -14.01 -12.54 -11.40
CA GLY A 12 -14.97 -12.08 -10.40
C GLY A 12 -14.93 -10.58 -10.11
N SER A 13 -13.83 -9.90 -10.47
CA SER A 13 -13.63 -8.47 -10.23
C SER A 13 -13.97 -7.58 -11.43
N ALA A 14 -14.62 -8.12 -12.46
CA ALA A 14 -15.00 -7.36 -13.64
C ALA A 14 -15.93 -6.19 -13.27
N GLY A 15 -15.56 -4.97 -13.67
CA GLY A 15 -16.32 -3.75 -13.38
C GLY A 15 -16.12 -3.18 -11.97
N CYS A 16 -15.27 -3.79 -11.13
CA CYS A 16 -14.94 -3.20 -9.83
C CYS A 16 -14.06 -1.96 -9.98
N SER A 17 -14.47 -0.86 -9.36
CA SER A 17 -13.68 0.37 -9.24
C SER A 17 -12.89 0.46 -7.94
N PHE A 18 -13.21 -0.39 -6.96
CA PHE A 18 -12.70 -0.32 -5.60
C PHE A 18 -12.21 -1.68 -5.11
N VAL A 19 -11.06 -1.70 -4.45
CA VAL A 19 -10.50 -2.90 -3.81
C VAL A 19 -10.35 -2.65 -2.31
N TYR A 20 -11.07 -3.44 -1.51
CA TYR A 20 -10.93 -3.49 -0.05
C TYR A 20 -9.91 -4.56 0.35
N GLY A 21 -8.76 -4.15 0.86
CA GLY A 21 -7.62 -5.02 1.20
C GLY A 21 -6.50 -4.96 0.17
N ASP A 22 -5.44 -5.74 0.40
CA ASP A 22 -4.26 -5.74 -0.44
C ASP A 22 -4.52 -6.30 -1.84
N LEU A 23 -3.93 -5.68 -2.86
CA LEU A 23 -3.93 -6.19 -4.23
C LEU A 23 -2.54 -6.75 -4.57
N ILE A 24 -2.46 -8.07 -4.78
CA ILE A 24 -1.18 -8.79 -4.88
C ILE A 24 -1.03 -9.39 -6.29
N ILE A 25 -0.13 -8.82 -7.09
CA ILE A 25 0.25 -9.35 -8.41
C ILE A 25 1.59 -10.08 -8.24
N ALA A 26 1.53 -11.39 -8.07
CA ALA A 26 2.71 -12.19 -7.79
C ALA A 26 2.86 -13.41 -8.68
N ASN A 27 4.10 -13.82 -8.90
CA ASN A 27 4.47 -15.09 -9.54
C ASN A 27 3.93 -15.30 -10.96
N TRP A 28 3.57 -14.23 -11.68
CA TRP A 28 3.12 -14.35 -13.06
C TRP A 28 4.27 -14.71 -14.00
N LYS A 29 4.16 -15.89 -14.60
CA LYS A 29 5.01 -16.35 -15.72
C LYS A 29 4.43 -15.93 -17.07
N VAL A 30 3.11 -15.88 -17.16
CA VAL A 30 2.31 -15.44 -18.30
C VAL A 30 1.24 -14.50 -17.79
N ILE A 31 0.88 -13.50 -18.58
CA ILE A 31 -0.16 -12.53 -18.24
C ILE A 31 -1.53 -13.24 -18.27
N PRO A 32 -2.36 -13.17 -17.20
CA PRO A 32 -3.71 -13.73 -17.19
C PRO A 32 -4.60 -13.14 -18.27
N LYS A 33 -5.57 -13.91 -18.76
CA LYS A 33 -6.42 -13.51 -19.91
C LYS A 33 -7.24 -12.27 -19.60
N ASN A 34 -7.81 -12.20 -18.40
CA ASN A 34 -8.69 -11.11 -17.98
C ASN A 34 -7.95 -9.98 -17.24
N VAL A 35 -6.63 -9.82 -17.43
CA VAL A 35 -5.84 -8.78 -16.74
C VAL A 35 -6.37 -7.36 -17.00
N GLU A 36 -7.03 -7.15 -18.13
CA GLU A 36 -7.61 -5.86 -18.51
C GLU A 36 -8.68 -5.38 -17.54
N ASN A 37 -9.28 -6.27 -16.74
CA ASN A 37 -10.24 -5.91 -15.71
C ASN A 37 -9.62 -5.03 -14.61
N LEU A 38 -8.29 -5.04 -14.45
CA LEU A 38 -7.60 -4.14 -13.53
C LEU A 38 -7.68 -2.66 -13.97
N ARG A 39 -7.97 -2.37 -15.26
CA ARG A 39 -8.11 -1.00 -15.75
C ARG A 39 -9.27 -0.24 -15.13
N GLY A 40 -10.27 -0.96 -14.61
CA GLY A 40 -11.42 -0.35 -13.94
C GLY A 40 -11.10 0.16 -12.54
N ILE A 41 -10.04 -0.36 -11.91
CA ILE A 41 -9.70 -0.07 -10.51
C ILE A 41 -9.23 1.37 -10.39
N GLN A 42 -9.89 2.12 -9.51
CA GLN A 42 -9.61 3.52 -9.20
C GLN A 42 -8.99 3.69 -7.81
N THR A 43 -9.45 2.91 -6.83
CA THR A 43 -8.96 3.01 -5.45
C THR A 43 -8.64 1.63 -4.89
N ILE A 44 -7.51 1.54 -4.18
CA ILE A 44 -7.10 0.38 -3.40
C ILE A 44 -7.00 0.83 -1.94
N GLU A 45 -7.91 0.35 -1.09
CA GLU A 45 -7.81 0.44 0.38
C GLU A 45 -6.99 -0.73 0.91
N GLY A 46 -5.70 -0.65 0.70
CA GLY A 46 -4.71 -1.61 1.11
C GLY A 46 -3.39 -1.37 0.39
N ARG A 47 -2.52 -2.36 0.43
CA ARG A 47 -1.24 -2.32 -0.28
C ARG A 47 -1.39 -2.76 -1.72
N LEU A 48 -0.60 -2.14 -2.60
CA LEU A 48 -0.35 -2.64 -3.93
C LEU A 48 1.00 -3.36 -3.96
N ILE A 49 0.99 -4.67 -4.17
CA ILE A 49 2.19 -5.51 -4.15
C ILE A 49 2.39 -6.14 -5.53
N ILE A 50 3.51 -5.85 -6.19
CA ILE A 50 3.91 -6.42 -7.48
C ILE A 50 5.23 -7.15 -7.31
N ALA A 51 5.20 -8.48 -7.19
CA ALA A 51 6.34 -9.26 -6.73
C ALA A 51 6.65 -10.50 -7.58
N ASN A 52 7.93 -10.76 -7.84
CA ASN A 52 8.40 -12.04 -8.41
C ASN A 52 7.77 -12.40 -9.77
N ASN A 53 7.46 -11.43 -10.61
CA ASN A 53 6.85 -11.69 -11.91
C ASN A 53 7.91 -11.77 -13.02
N SER A 54 7.99 -12.94 -13.68
CA SER A 54 8.93 -13.18 -14.78
C SER A 54 8.32 -12.90 -16.16
N GLY A 55 7.00 -12.90 -16.27
CA GLY A 55 6.26 -12.60 -17.51
C GLY A 55 5.88 -11.13 -17.69
N LEU A 56 6.13 -10.28 -16.68
CA LEU A 56 5.59 -8.93 -16.60
C LEU A 56 6.54 -7.90 -17.24
N LYS A 57 6.41 -7.67 -18.55
CA LYS A 57 7.29 -6.75 -19.30
C LYS A 57 6.84 -5.29 -19.24
N GLU A 58 5.63 -5.01 -19.67
CA GLU A 58 5.00 -3.69 -19.59
C GLU A 58 3.70 -3.84 -18.79
N PHE A 59 3.49 -2.99 -17.79
CA PHE A 59 2.30 -3.04 -16.95
C PHE A 59 1.53 -1.73 -17.01
N ASN A 60 0.57 -1.64 -17.92
CA ASN A 60 -0.27 -0.46 -18.14
C ASN A 60 -1.73 -0.67 -17.71
N TYR A 61 -1.99 -1.68 -16.89
CA TYR A 61 -3.34 -2.07 -16.49
C TYR A 61 -3.91 -1.21 -15.35
N PHE A 62 -3.12 -0.34 -14.71
CA PHE A 62 -3.60 0.64 -13.71
C PHE A 62 -3.79 2.04 -14.31
N SER A 63 -4.37 2.11 -15.50
CA SER A 63 -4.60 3.40 -16.16
C SER A 63 -5.58 4.30 -15.42
N SER A 64 -6.50 3.74 -14.64
CA SER A 64 -7.53 4.49 -13.91
C SER A 64 -7.26 4.62 -12.41
N LEU A 65 -6.18 4.02 -11.91
CA LEU A 65 -5.83 4.03 -10.49
C LEU A 65 -5.50 5.46 -10.06
N LYS A 66 -6.19 5.94 -9.02
CA LYS A 66 -6.10 7.28 -8.46
C LYS A 66 -5.51 7.29 -7.06
N GLU A 67 -5.84 6.27 -6.27
CA GLU A 67 -5.54 6.24 -4.84
C GLU A 67 -5.08 4.85 -4.42
N VAL A 68 -4.02 4.79 -3.62
CA VAL A 68 -3.58 3.59 -2.91
C VAL A 68 -3.34 3.97 -1.46
N GLY A 69 -4.18 3.49 -0.55
CA GLY A 69 -4.14 3.91 0.86
C GLY A 69 -4.06 2.74 1.80
N ILE A 70 -3.24 2.85 2.84
CA ILE A 70 -3.22 1.87 3.93
C ILE A 70 -3.87 2.46 5.17
N LEU A 71 -4.91 1.79 5.66
CA LEU A 71 -5.59 2.15 6.90
C LEU A 71 -4.97 1.51 8.15
N ASP A 72 -3.83 0.82 8.05
CA ASP A 72 -3.17 0.16 9.17
C ASP A 72 -1.73 0.68 9.37
N ASP A 73 -0.97 0.05 10.28
CA ASP A 73 0.37 0.47 10.65
C ASP A 73 1.47 0.01 9.66
N HIS A 74 1.11 -0.48 8.46
CA HIS A 74 2.11 -0.83 7.45
C HIS A 74 2.95 0.38 7.02
N GLU A 75 4.24 0.11 6.81
CA GLU A 75 5.22 1.15 6.49
C GLU A 75 5.14 1.62 5.03
N VAL A 76 4.68 0.78 4.10
CA VAL A 76 4.75 1.04 2.66
C VAL A 76 3.47 0.63 1.92
N ALA A 77 2.91 1.56 1.15
CA ALA A 77 1.68 1.35 0.39
C ALA A 77 1.90 0.64 -0.95
N ILE A 78 2.96 1.00 -1.68
CA ILE A 78 3.28 0.39 -2.98
C ILE A 78 4.62 -0.33 -2.91
N ILE A 79 4.62 -1.63 -3.18
CA ILE A 79 5.82 -2.47 -3.16
C ILE A 79 6.00 -3.11 -4.53
N VAL A 80 7.11 -2.83 -5.19
CA VAL A 80 7.49 -3.48 -6.46
C VAL A 80 8.82 -4.19 -6.25
N LYS A 81 8.82 -5.53 -6.30
CA LYS A 81 10.03 -6.31 -6.02
C LYS A 81 10.29 -7.47 -6.96
N ASN A 82 11.55 -7.72 -7.30
CA ASN A 82 12.00 -8.90 -8.02
C ASN A 82 11.25 -9.13 -9.35
N ASN A 83 11.04 -8.08 -10.15
CA ASN A 83 10.43 -8.20 -11.48
C ASN A 83 11.53 -7.98 -12.54
N PRO A 84 12.25 -9.04 -12.97
CA PRO A 84 13.50 -8.92 -13.73
C PRO A 84 13.32 -8.32 -15.13
N VAL A 85 12.12 -8.41 -15.70
CA VAL A 85 11.82 -7.95 -17.07
C VAL A 85 10.87 -6.75 -17.11
N LEU A 86 10.44 -6.23 -15.95
CA LEU A 86 9.49 -5.14 -15.85
C LEU A 86 10.14 -3.81 -16.23
N LYS A 87 9.84 -3.34 -17.43
CA LYS A 87 10.41 -2.11 -17.98
C LYS A 87 9.68 -0.87 -17.49
N ARG A 88 8.36 -0.94 -17.37
CA ARG A 88 7.51 0.22 -17.04
C ARG A 88 6.29 -0.20 -16.24
N LEU A 89 5.93 0.67 -15.29
CA LEU A 89 4.75 0.54 -14.45
C LEU A 89 3.99 1.90 -14.40
N PRO A 90 3.44 2.39 -15.53
CA PRO A 90 2.72 3.65 -15.55
C PRO A 90 1.43 3.57 -14.70
N MET A 91 1.29 4.52 -13.78
CA MET A 91 0.05 4.81 -13.05
C MET A 91 -0.30 6.29 -13.28
N PRO A 92 -0.72 6.66 -14.51
CA PRO A 92 -0.75 8.05 -14.95
C PRO A 92 -1.76 8.93 -14.20
N ASN A 93 -2.75 8.32 -13.56
CA ASN A 93 -3.81 9.00 -12.83
C ASN A 93 -3.65 8.89 -11.31
N LEU A 94 -2.55 8.32 -10.80
CA LEU A 94 -2.33 8.19 -9.37
C LEU A 94 -2.09 9.57 -8.77
N VAL A 95 -3.02 10.04 -7.95
CA VAL A 95 -3.00 11.36 -7.31
C VAL A 95 -2.51 11.24 -5.88
N ASP A 96 -2.95 10.21 -5.16
CA ASP A 96 -2.67 10.08 -3.73
C ASP A 96 -2.21 8.69 -3.32
N ILE A 97 -1.37 8.64 -2.29
CA ILE A 97 -0.91 7.43 -1.65
C ILE A 97 -1.06 7.62 -0.14
N GLU A 98 -2.18 7.23 0.44
CA GLU A 98 -2.50 7.52 1.84
C GLU A 98 -1.72 6.59 2.80
N LEU A 99 -1.12 7.18 3.82
CA LEU A 99 -0.44 6.48 4.91
C LEU A 99 -0.83 7.11 6.25
N LYS A 100 -1.04 6.29 7.28
CA LYS A 100 -1.29 6.76 8.65
C LYS A 100 -0.13 7.52 9.29
N LYS A 101 1.09 7.34 8.78
CA LYS A 101 2.33 7.92 9.29
C LYS A 101 3.14 8.48 8.13
N GLU A 102 4.06 9.41 8.41
CA GLU A 102 5.06 9.92 7.46
C GLU A 102 6.11 8.84 7.11
N ASN A 103 5.65 7.73 6.55
CA ASN A 103 6.48 6.61 6.14
C ASN A 103 6.70 6.61 4.62
N LYS A 104 7.58 5.72 4.16
CA LYS A 104 7.91 5.56 2.73
C LYS A 104 6.69 5.09 1.94
N ARG A 105 6.22 5.89 0.98
CA ARG A 105 5.04 5.54 0.15
C ARG A 105 5.32 4.41 -0.83
N VAL A 106 6.51 4.40 -1.43
CA VAL A 106 6.87 3.45 -2.48
C VAL A 106 8.22 2.78 -2.20
N LYS A 107 8.27 1.45 -2.29
CA LYS A 107 9.49 0.65 -2.15
C LYS A 107 9.75 -0.15 -3.42
N LEU A 108 10.90 0.12 -4.05
CA LEU A 108 11.38 -0.59 -5.24
C LEU A 108 12.60 -1.45 -4.86
N ILE A 109 12.54 -2.76 -5.14
CA ILE A 109 13.59 -3.71 -4.78
C ILE A 109 13.90 -4.63 -5.97
N ASN A 110 15.14 -4.69 -6.43
CA ASN A 110 15.57 -5.68 -7.44
C ASN A 110 14.72 -5.69 -8.73
N ASN A 111 14.49 -4.52 -9.34
CA ASN A 111 13.82 -4.41 -10.64
C ASN A 111 14.80 -3.81 -11.67
N PRO A 112 15.74 -4.62 -12.21
CA PRO A 112 16.95 -4.12 -12.89
C PRO A 112 16.69 -3.33 -14.17
N VAL A 113 15.55 -3.55 -14.83
CA VAL A 113 15.19 -2.88 -16.11
C VAL A 113 14.09 -1.84 -15.97
N LEU A 114 13.63 -1.56 -14.75
CA LEU A 114 12.55 -0.62 -14.50
C LEU A 114 13.00 0.82 -14.79
N ASP A 115 12.34 1.46 -15.76
CA ASP A 115 12.58 2.85 -16.13
C ASP A 115 11.95 3.78 -15.09
N THR A 116 12.79 4.35 -14.22
CA THR A 116 12.39 5.34 -13.20
C THR A 116 12.67 6.78 -13.65
N SER A 117 12.96 7.01 -14.93
CA SER A 117 13.21 8.37 -15.41
C SER A 117 11.96 9.22 -15.23
N ILE A 118 12.03 10.28 -14.42
CA ILE A 118 10.96 11.26 -14.31
C ILE A 118 10.85 11.92 -15.69
N PRO A 119 9.67 11.98 -16.36
CA PRO A 119 9.56 12.77 -17.56
C PRO A 119 9.94 14.20 -17.18
N LYS A 120 10.93 14.78 -17.86
CA LYS A 120 11.06 16.23 -17.86
C LYS A 120 9.71 16.77 -18.31
N THR A 121 8.93 17.28 -17.38
CA THR A 121 7.76 18.09 -17.69
C THR A 121 8.31 19.26 -18.48
N THR A 122 8.23 19.19 -19.81
CA THR A 122 8.51 20.33 -20.67
C THR A 122 7.38 21.30 -20.41
N THR A 123 7.56 22.14 -19.39
CA THR A 123 6.70 23.28 -19.12
C THR A 123 6.65 24.09 -20.42
N LEU A 124 5.44 24.38 -20.88
CA LEU A 124 5.14 25.16 -22.07
C LEU A 124 5.74 26.60 -22.05
N GLU A 125 6.49 26.99 -21.01
CA GLU A 125 7.18 28.28 -20.90
C GLU A 125 8.48 28.38 -21.73
N GLN A 126 9.19 27.29 -22.03
CA GLN A 126 10.46 27.37 -22.77
C GLN A 126 10.30 27.48 -24.30
N GLN A 127 9.09 27.28 -24.85
CA GLN A 127 8.80 27.59 -26.25
C GLN A 127 8.37 29.05 -26.46
N ALA A 128 7.97 29.76 -25.40
CA ALA A 128 7.67 31.20 -25.48
C ALA A 128 8.93 32.08 -25.54
N THR A 129 10.07 31.62 -25.01
CA THR A 129 11.31 32.41 -25.00
C THR A 129 12.19 32.23 -26.24
N THR A 130 11.97 31.18 -27.05
CA THR A 130 12.66 31.04 -28.35
C THR A 130 11.83 31.61 -29.52
N ALA A 131 10.51 31.75 -29.37
CA ALA A 131 9.65 32.38 -30.37
C ALA A 131 9.71 33.92 -30.35
N VAL A 132 10.12 34.56 -29.24
CA VAL A 132 10.26 36.03 -29.18
C VAL A 132 11.60 36.53 -29.77
N GLN A 133 12.62 35.66 -29.90
CA GLN A 133 13.90 36.04 -30.53
C GLN A 133 13.97 35.80 -32.05
N GLN A 134 12.98 35.11 -32.65
CA GLN A 134 12.86 34.96 -34.10
C GLN A 134 11.84 35.90 -34.76
N VAL A 135 11.05 36.66 -33.99
CA VAL A 135 10.17 37.71 -34.55
C VAL A 135 10.88 39.08 -34.62
N GLN A 136 11.98 39.29 -33.90
CA GLN A 136 12.72 40.56 -33.93
C GLN A 136 13.87 40.64 -34.96
N THR A 137 14.22 39.54 -35.62
CA THR A 137 15.20 39.53 -36.72
C THR A 137 14.57 39.48 -38.12
N ALA A 138 13.24 39.39 -38.23
CA ALA A 138 12.50 39.41 -39.49
C ALA A 138 11.82 40.76 -39.81
N THR A 139 12.19 41.86 -39.15
CA THR A 139 11.72 43.24 -39.48
C THR A 139 12.86 44.19 -39.82
N LYS A 140 13.94 43.68 -40.46
CA LYS A 140 15.01 44.52 -41.02
C LYS A 140 15.39 44.23 -42.47
N ARG A 141 14.59 43.46 -43.21
CA ARG A 141 14.68 43.38 -44.68
C ARG A 141 13.31 43.35 -45.34
N ALA A 142 12.50 44.36 -45.04
CA ALA A 142 11.47 44.81 -45.96
C ALA A 142 12.14 45.82 -46.92
N LYS A 143 12.70 45.31 -48.02
CA LYS A 143 12.82 46.02 -49.30
C LYS A 143 13.32 45.04 -50.36
N THR A 144 12.63 45.10 -51.50
CA THR A 144 13.01 44.55 -52.83
C THR A 144 12.27 43.28 -53.26
N VAL A 145 11.18 43.54 -54.00
CA VAL A 145 10.80 42.90 -55.29
C VAL A 145 9.93 41.62 -55.25
N THR A 146 8.63 41.90 -55.41
CA THR A 146 7.69 41.40 -56.43
C THR A 146 7.75 39.93 -56.91
N GLN A 147 6.56 39.31 -56.76
CA GLN A 147 5.83 38.53 -57.77
C GLN A 147 5.99 36.99 -57.81
N LYS A 148 4.81 36.38 -57.67
CA LYS A 148 4.23 35.35 -58.56
C LYS A 148 4.36 33.88 -58.12
N THR A 149 3.17 33.30 -57.92
CA THR A 149 2.73 31.93 -58.28
C THR A 149 2.47 30.95 -57.13
N ARG A 150 1.16 30.72 -56.96
CA ARG A 150 0.39 29.49 -56.68
C ARG A 150 1.08 28.17 -56.29
N ASP A 151 0.34 27.51 -55.40
CA ASP A 151 0.13 26.07 -55.22
C ASP A 151 1.33 25.23 -54.76
N VAL A 152 1.19 24.60 -53.59
CA VAL A 152 1.13 23.14 -53.45
C VAL A 152 0.92 22.77 -51.97
N VAL A 153 -0.19 22.05 -51.78
CA VAL A 153 -0.55 21.14 -50.71
C VAL A 153 0.66 20.46 -50.04
N HIS A 154 0.76 20.54 -48.72
CA HIS A 154 0.89 19.36 -47.86
C HIS A 154 0.74 19.76 -46.38
N GLN A 155 -0.45 19.48 -45.83
CA GLN A 155 -0.59 19.23 -44.41
C GLN A 155 -0.05 17.83 -44.14
N THR A 156 1.06 17.75 -43.40
CA THR A 156 1.45 16.51 -42.72
C THR A 156 1.32 16.75 -41.23
N LYS A 157 0.19 16.27 -40.70
CA LYS A 157 -0.19 16.25 -39.30
C LYS A 157 0.73 15.27 -38.58
N VAL A 158 1.80 15.78 -37.96
CA VAL A 158 2.63 15.00 -37.03
C VAL A 158 1.80 14.77 -35.77
N MET A 159 1.28 13.54 -35.61
CA MET A 159 0.75 13.10 -34.31
C MET A 159 1.93 12.77 -33.41
N GLU A 160 2.34 13.76 -32.62
CA GLU A 160 3.32 13.57 -31.57
C GLU A 160 2.69 12.75 -30.44
N LYS A 161 3.09 11.48 -30.37
CA LYS A 161 2.63 10.49 -29.40
C LYS A 161 3.21 10.88 -28.02
N LYS A 162 2.41 11.60 -27.24
CA LYS A 162 2.76 12.05 -25.88
C LYS A 162 3.11 10.83 -25.00
N LYS A 163 4.41 10.62 -24.79
CA LYS A 163 4.96 9.54 -23.97
C LYS A 163 4.89 9.98 -22.51
N THR A 164 3.81 9.63 -21.83
CA THR A 164 3.65 9.90 -20.39
C THR A 164 4.48 8.91 -19.60
N VAL A 165 5.51 9.41 -18.91
CA VAL A 165 6.34 8.66 -17.95
C VAL A 165 5.89 9.04 -16.54
N MET A 166 6.20 8.22 -15.54
CA MET A 166 5.72 8.37 -14.15
C MET A 166 6.06 9.74 -13.55
N VAL A 167 5.05 10.42 -12.99
CA VAL A 167 5.25 11.55 -12.08
C VAL A 167 4.77 11.08 -10.70
N PHE A 168 5.70 10.68 -9.85
CA PHE A 168 5.41 10.51 -8.43
C PHE A 168 5.44 11.89 -7.74
N PRO A 169 4.55 12.17 -6.78
CA PRO A 169 4.65 13.37 -5.97
C PRO A 169 6.03 13.44 -5.28
N LYS A 170 6.65 14.62 -5.28
CA LYS A 170 7.98 14.86 -4.69
C LYS A 170 7.91 14.53 -3.18
N GLY A 171 8.65 13.52 -2.72
CA GLY A 171 8.78 13.22 -1.29
C GLY A 171 9.38 11.85 -0.97
N ASP A 172 8.82 10.74 -1.47
CA ASP A 172 8.91 9.47 -0.73
C ASP A 172 9.22 8.23 -1.59
N ILE A 173 10.28 8.26 -2.40
CA ILE A 173 10.74 7.10 -3.19
C ILE A 173 12.08 6.60 -2.64
N THR A 174 12.10 5.40 -2.07
CA THR A 174 13.37 4.70 -1.81
C THR A 174 13.60 3.62 -2.85
N ILE A 175 14.63 3.82 -3.66
CA ILE A 175 15.14 2.82 -4.60
C ILE A 175 16.21 2.02 -3.85
N THR A 176 15.93 0.75 -3.54
CA THR A 176 16.92 -0.16 -2.96
C THR A 176 17.42 -1.07 -4.08
N THR A 177 18.53 -0.70 -4.71
CA THR A 177 19.23 -1.56 -5.67
C THR A 177 20.11 -2.52 -4.86
N GLU A 178 19.90 -3.83 -4.96
CA GLU A 178 20.80 -4.80 -4.33
C GLU A 178 22.23 -4.58 -4.83
N LYS A 179 23.14 -4.40 -3.87
CA LYS A 179 24.57 -4.49 -4.11
C LYS A 179 24.95 -5.91 -4.54
N SER A 180 25.96 -5.98 -5.41
CA SER A 180 26.59 -7.20 -5.92
C SER A 180 26.85 -8.20 -4.78
N SER A 181 26.74 -9.50 -5.06
CA SER A 181 26.97 -10.59 -4.09
C SER A 181 28.28 -10.45 -3.30
N LEU A 182 29.30 -9.84 -3.91
CA LEU A 182 30.60 -9.60 -3.29
C LEU A 182 30.59 -8.47 -2.22
N GLU A 183 29.65 -7.53 -2.28
CA GLU A 183 29.46 -6.51 -1.26
C GLU A 183 28.61 -7.01 -0.10
N ARG A 184 27.62 -7.89 -0.36
CA ARG A 184 26.83 -8.54 0.69
C ARG A 184 27.69 -9.39 1.62
N ASP A 185 28.68 -10.11 1.08
CA ASP A 185 29.58 -10.93 1.88
C ASP A 185 30.50 -10.09 2.79
N LYS A 186 30.77 -8.83 2.41
CA LYS A 186 31.54 -7.89 3.25
C LYS A 186 30.69 -7.26 4.35
N GLU A 187 29.42 -6.95 4.06
CA GLU A 187 28.49 -6.36 5.03
C GLU A 187 28.04 -7.41 6.07
N LEU A 188 27.84 -8.67 5.65
CA LEU A 188 27.55 -9.79 6.57
C LEU A 188 28.71 -10.04 7.56
N ALA A 189 29.96 -9.88 7.09
CA ALA A 189 31.15 -10.04 7.93
C ALA A 189 31.36 -8.87 8.91
N GLU A 190 30.88 -7.67 8.58
CA GLU A 190 30.89 -6.53 9.53
C GLU A 190 29.73 -6.60 10.53
N GLU A 191 28.56 -7.09 10.12
CA GLU A 191 27.40 -7.27 11.00
C GLU A 191 27.64 -8.38 12.05
N GLU A 192 28.22 -9.51 11.65
CA GLU A 192 28.61 -10.58 12.60
C GLU A 192 29.65 -10.09 13.63
N LYS A 193 30.55 -9.20 13.22
CA LYS A 193 31.57 -8.61 14.11
C LYS A 193 30.96 -7.59 15.08
N HIS A 194 29.93 -6.86 14.66
CA HIS A 194 29.23 -5.89 15.51
C HIS A 194 28.33 -6.59 16.54
N ASP A 195 27.66 -7.68 16.14
CA ASP A 195 26.82 -8.46 17.05
C ASP A 195 27.65 -9.23 18.09
N ALA A 196 28.81 -9.77 17.70
CA ALA A 196 29.75 -10.36 18.66
C ALA A 196 30.24 -9.33 19.70
N ALA A 197 30.46 -8.08 19.30
CA ALA A 197 30.87 -7.00 20.20
C ALA A 197 29.73 -6.53 21.15
N LEU A 198 28.47 -6.57 20.70
CA LEU A 198 27.31 -6.28 21.55
C LEU A 198 27.08 -7.38 22.58
N VAL A 199 27.23 -8.66 22.22
CA VAL A 199 27.09 -9.79 23.14
C VAL A 199 28.14 -9.75 24.25
N GLU A 200 29.39 -9.39 23.93
CA GLU A 200 30.45 -9.15 24.92
C GLU A 200 30.09 -8.00 25.88
N ARG A 201 29.56 -6.88 25.37
CA ARG A 201 29.14 -5.74 26.21
C ARG A 201 27.93 -6.06 27.10
N VAL A 202 26.99 -6.89 26.63
CA VAL A 202 25.82 -7.29 27.43
C VAL A 202 26.22 -8.28 28.54
N LYS A 203 27.15 -9.19 28.28
CA LYS A 203 27.68 -10.10 29.33
C LYS A 203 28.41 -9.34 30.43
N ALA A 204 29.10 -8.25 30.13
CA ALA A 204 29.82 -7.44 31.12
C ALA A 204 28.89 -6.62 32.07
N SER A 205 27.60 -6.47 31.75
CA SER A 205 26.67 -5.59 32.49
C SER A 205 25.71 -6.32 33.45
N THR A 206 25.68 -7.66 33.44
CA THR A 206 24.79 -8.43 34.34
C THR A 206 25.33 -8.48 35.78
N ASN A 207 25.16 -7.37 36.48
CA ASN A 207 25.47 -7.26 37.90
C ASN A 207 24.43 -8.07 38.69
N LYS A 208 24.85 -9.22 39.23
CA LYS A 208 24.04 -10.26 39.91
C LYS A 208 23.02 -9.71 40.93
N LYS A 209 23.26 -8.52 41.48
CA LYS A 209 22.38 -7.82 42.42
C LYS A 209 21.03 -7.40 41.81
N TRP A 210 20.99 -7.00 40.53
CA TRP A 210 19.74 -6.60 39.87
C TRP A 210 18.79 -7.77 39.62
N ILE A 211 19.33 -8.97 39.40
CA ILE A 211 18.54 -10.20 39.23
C ILE A 211 17.78 -10.52 40.51
N TRP A 212 18.42 -10.41 41.68
CA TRP A 212 17.75 -10.61 42.97
C TRP A 212 16.66 -9.57 43.23
N ILE A 213 16.90 -8.31 42.88
CA ILE A 213 15.91 -7.23 43.04
C ILE A 213 14.68 -7.48 42.16
N LEU A 214 14.87 -7.86 40.90
CA LEU A 214 13.77 -8.19 39.98
C LEU A 214 12.98 -9.41 40.45
N THR A 215 13.67 -10.42 40.98
CA THR A 215 13.01 -11.62 41.51
C THR A 215 12.16 -11.30 42.74
N LEU A 216 12.66 -10.46 43.65
CA LEU A 216 11.92 -10.02 44.83
C LEU A 216 10.69 -9.19 44.45
N ALA A 217 10.84 -8.26 43.49
CA ALA A 217 9.74 -7.43 43.01
C ALA A 217 8.62 -8.27 42.37
N PHE A 218 8.97 -9.30 41.60
CA PHE A 218 8.00 -10.22 41.01
C PHE A 218 7.22 -11.01 42.07
N LEU A 219 7.89 -11.46 43.13
CA LEU A 219 7.26 -12.18 44.23
C LEU A 219 6.23 -11.29 44.97
N VAL A 220 6.56 -10.02 45.21
CA VAL A 220 5.64 -9.05 45.81
C VAL A 220 4.41 -8.83 44.93
N LEU A 221 4.60 -8.75 43.60
CA LEU A 221 3.49 -8.57 42.66
C LEU A 221 2.51 -9.76 42.70
N LEU A 222 3.02 -10.99 42.79
CA LEU A 222 2.18 -12.19 42.92
C LEU A 222 1.34 -12.21 44.19
N VAL A 223 1.89 -11.73 45.32
CA VAL A 223 1.14 -11.65 46.58
C VAL A 223 0.01 -10.63 46.47
N LEU A 224 0.26 -9.48 45.83
CA LEU A 224 -0.74 -8.43 45.64
C LEU A 224 -1.89 -8.89 44.72
N THR A 225 -1.59 -9.60 43.63
CA THR A 225 -2.64 -10.12 42.74
C THR A 225 -3.49 -11.18 43.43
N PHE A 226 -2.86 -12.07 44.21
CA PHE A 226 -3.59 -13.08 44.98
C PHE A 226 -4.53 -12.44 46.02
N ALA A 227 -4.06 -11.43 46.75
CA ALA A 227 -4.89 -10.69 47.70
C ALA A 227 -6.10 -10.02 47.02
N GLY A 228 -5.91 -9.41 45.85
CA GLY A 228 -6.99 -8.80 45.07
C GLY A 228 -8.08 -9.80 44.65
N VAL A 229 -7.68 -10.99 44.19
CA VAL A 229 -8.62 -12.07 43.82
C VAL A 229 -9.43 -12.53 45.05
N CYS A 230 -8.80 -12.67 46.22
CA CYS A 230 -9.49 -13.05 47.44
C CYS A 230 -10.58 -12.03 47.87
N VAL A 231 -10.33 -10.72 47.69
CA VAL A 231 -11.31 -9.67 48.00
C VAL A 231 -12.51 -9.74 47.06
N VAL A 232 -12.28 -9.91 45.75
CA VAL A 232 -13.36 -10.05 44.75
C VAL A 232 -14.22 -11.29 45.03
N PHE A 233 -13.60 -12.41 45.42
CA PHE A 233 -14.33 -13.63 45.77
C PHE A 233 -15.18 -13.48 47.05
N ARG A 234 -14.74 -12.68 48.02
CA ARG A 234 -15.51 -12.39 49.24
C ARG A 234 -16.76 -11.55 48.94
N ILE A 235 -16.67 -10.60 48.00
CA ILE A 235 -17.79 -9.71 47.66
C ILE A 235 -18.89 -10.45 46.88
N LYS A 236 -18.53 -11.45 46.07
CA LYS A 236 -19.50 -12.16 45.21
C LYS A 236 -20.42 -13.14 45.94
N ARG A 237 -20.26 -13.36 47.26
CA ARG A 237 -21.09 -14.29 48.05
C ARG A 237 -22.36 -13.69 48.67
N VAL A 238 -22.65 -12.41 48.44
CA VAL A 238 -23.89 -11.79 48.93
C VAL A 238 -24.60 -11.12 47.75
N SER A 239 -25.76 -11.66 47.38
CA SER A 239 -26.75 -11.15 46.42
C SER A 239 -26.88 -11.96 45.13
N SER A 240 -27.71 -12.99 45.20
CA SER A 240 -28.42 -13.57 44.05
C SER A 240 -29.71 -14.19 44.56
N GLY A 241 -30.71 -13.36 44.84
CA GLY A 241 -32.04 -13.81 45.23
C GLY A 241 -33.05 -12.77 44.78
N LEU A 242 -33.69 -13.00 43.63
CA LEU A 242 -34.88 -12.26 43.22
C LEU A 242 -35.97 -12.42 44.29
N PRO A 243 -36.73 -11.36 44.65
CA PRO A 243 -37.82 -11.48 45.59
C PRO A 243 -38.98 -12.31 44.99
N PRO A 244 -39.68 -13.15 45.78
CA PRO A 244 -40.78 -13.97 45.26
C PRO A 244 -42.00 -13.13 44.82
N PRO A 245 -42.72 -13.57 43.77
CA PRO A 245 -43.79 -12.83 43.09
C PRO A 245 -45.10 -12.79 43.91
N PRO A 246 -46.09 -11.93 43.56
CA PRO A 246 -46.73 -11.90 42.24
C PRO A 246 -46.31 -10.74 41.33
N TYR A 247 -45.85 -11.03 40.11
CA TYR A 247 -45.64 -10.02 39.07
C TYR A 247 -46.90 -9.89 38.18
N SER A 248 -47.46 -8.70 38.08
CA SER A 248 -48.54 -8.39 37.14
C SER A 248 -47.96 -8.09 35.75
N LEU A 249 -47.95 -9.08 34.86
CA LEU A 249 -47.57 -8.89 33.45
C LEU A 249 -48.77 -8.41 32.62
N ASN A 250 -48.57 -7.33 31.86
CA ASN A 250 -49.52 -6.79 30.88
C ASN A 250 -49.85 -7.83 29.78
N LYS A 251 -51.09 -7.82 29.24
CA LYS A 251 -51.58 -8.77 28.21
C LYS A 251 -50.62 -8.92 27.03
N ARG A 252 -50.05 -7.81 26.55
CA ARG A 252 -49.11 -7.80 25.41
C ARG A 252 -47.81 -8.55 25.71
N SER A 253 -47.34 -8.53 26.96
CA SER A 253 -46.14 -9.26 27.38
C SER A 253 -46.41 -10.75 27.54
N ARG A 254 -47.62 -11.14 27.94
CA ARG A 254 -48.03 -12.55 28.03
C ARG A 254 -48.04 -13.23 26.66
N GLU A 255 -48.56 -12.54 25.64
CA GLU A 255 -48.63 -13.08 24.27
C GLU A 255 -47.24 -13.31 23.65
N GLN A 256 -46.28 -12.43 23.93
CA GLN A 256 -44.90 -12.61 23.46
C GLN A 256 -44.17 -13.75 24.16
N LEU A 257 -44.39 -13.95 25.46
CA LEU A 257 -43.80 -15.07 26.21
C LEU A 257 -44.36 -16.43 25.76
N THR A 258 -45.63 -16.51 25.39
CA THR A 258 -46.21 -17.74 24.82
C THR A 258 -45.67 -18.09 23.43
N SER A 259 -45.36 -17.08 22.61
CA SER A 259 -44.74 -17.26 21.28
C SER A 259 -43.33 -17.85 21.39
N VAL A 260 -42.52 -17.36 22.33
CA VAL A 260 -41.15 -17.84 22.54
C VAL A 260 -41.13 -19.25 23.15
N CYS A 261 -42.08 -19.58 24.04
CA CYS A 261 -42.15 -20.94 24.62
C CYS A 261 -42.56 -22.02 23.61
N GLN A 262 -43.38 -21.70 22.59
CA GLN A 262 -43.74 -22.69 21.57
C GLN A 262 -42.57 -23.01 20.62
N LEU A 263 -41.68 -22.04 20.35
CA LEU A 263 -40.46 -22.31 19.56
C LEU A 263 -39.46 -23.21 20.30
N ALA A 264 -39.35 -23.08 21.62
CA ALA A 264 -38.40 -23.87 22.41
C ALA A 264 -38.76 -25.37 22.50
N VAL A 265 -40.05 -25.72 22.38
CA VAL A 265 -40.50 -27.13 22.43
C VAL A 265 -40.24 -27.89 21.11
N VAL A 266 -40.06 -27.18 19.98
CA VAL A 266 -39.79 -27.81 18.68
C VAL A 266 -38.30 -28.13 18.49
N ILE A 267 -37.40 -27.55 19.29
CA ILE A 267 -35.94 -27.78 19.19
C ILE A 267 -35.47 -28.99 20.04
N VAL A 268 -36.38 -29.61 20.82
CA VAL A 268 -36.05 -30.78 21.68
C VAL A 268 -36.93 -31.98 21.33
N LYS A 269 -37.03 -32.32 20.04
CA LYS A 269 -37.58 -33.61 19.61
C LYS A 269 -36.87 -34.17 18.38
#